data_AF-A0A1C5VUW5-F1
#
_entry.id   AF-A0A1C5VUW5-F1
#
_cell.length_a   1.000
_cell.length_b   1.000
_cell.length_c   1.000
_cell.angle_alpha   90.00
_cell.angle_beta   90.00
_cell.angle_gamma   90.00
#
_symmetry.space_group_name_H-M   'P 1'
#
loop_
_entity.id
_entity.type
_entity.pdbx_description
1 polymer ?
#
loop_
_entity_poly.entity_id
_entity_poly.type
_entity_poly.pdbx_seq_one_letter_code
_entity_poly.pdbx_strand_id
1 'polypeptide(L)'
;MKRHFLKILAVSAALSIFISNAAYAGTWTTESGQWKYRQDDGTYAKGWLQDTDGRWYYFDANGRMLSNTATPDGYQVGEDGAWVNHDPYASYDADYPLKDYADKAGLQYVDVIMSYNSKGDPVMERRLRQDYNYGLYNYFGLSDNLCKALYGESDQIGTGEMAVDGDSLLVLAGVPLYQEGVGSDTYKQQRNRLALVIREYLNSYQWRNASELERARNAAFYIASGCTYDKDLYNRFVAGEDTTGDPSFTAYGCLVNHKAVCEGISVAYQLLARSMGLNCFCAPDDEDKDHMFVYVQADGNWYKVDLSVTGLAPQAMVRRCFTDMANQEVERIMKAYYNEENPHIKHIQYDSLAPGAVYQLKGGWQYREYQ
;
A
#
# COMPACT_ATOMS: atom_id res chain seq x y z
N MET A 1 -38.41 32.46 -71.28
CA MET A 1 -39.63 32.34 -70.45
C MET A 1 -39.29 31.48 -69.23
N LYS A 2 -39.37 32.06 -68.01
CA LYS A 2 -39.42 31.38 -66.68
C LYS A 2 -38.22 30.50 -66.29
N ARG A 3 -37.78 30.31 -65.05
CA ARG A 3 -37.88 30.93 -63.70
C ARG A 3 -36.94 30.05 -62.82
N HIS A 4 -36.37 30.61 -61.76
CA HIS A 4 -35.52 29.97 -60.73
C HIS A 4 -35.98 28.59 -60.21
N PHE A 5 -35.06 27.78 -59.65
CA PHE A 5 -35.03 27.45 -58.20
C PHE A 5 -33.78 26.67 -57.77
N LEU A 6 -33.17 27.12 -56.67
CA LEU A 6 -32.04 26.54 -55.92
C LEU A 6 -32.31 25.11 -55.43
N LYS A 7 -31.26 24.27 -55.37
CA LYS A 7 -31.06 23.29 -54.28
C LYS A 7 -29.58 23.25 -53.87
N ILE A 8 -29.35 23.68 -52.63
CA ILE A 8 -28.09 23.56 -51.88
C ILE A 8 -28.00 22.13 -51.33
N LEU A 9 -26.85 21.49 -51.41
CA LEU A 9 -26.45 20.38 -50.54
C LEU A 9 -25.01 20.62 -50.13
N ALA A 10 -24.86 21.12 -48.90
CA ALA A 10 -23.61 21.42 -48.26
C ALA A 10 -22.99 20.14 -47.65
N VAL A 11 -21.67 20.03 -47.79
CA VAL A 11 -20.80 19.01 -47.20
C VAL A 11 -20.83 19.14 -45.68
N SER A 12 -21.13 18.06 -44.95
CA SER A 12 -20.91 17.97 -43.51
C SER A 12 -19.89 16.86 -43.20
N ALA A 13 -18.65 17.27 -42.96
CA ALA A 13 -17.63 16.46 -42.30
C ALA A 13 -18.02 16.33 -40.82
N ALA A 14 -18.24 15.11 -40.34
CA ALA A 14 -18.42 14.83 -38.92
C ALA A 14 -17.06 14.95 -38.22
N LEU A 15 -16.85 16.05 -37.52
CA LEU A 15 -15.71 16.30 -36.65
C LEU A 15 -15.90 15.48 -35.37
N SER A 16 -15.07 14.46 -35.16
CA SER A 16 -15.00 13.71 -33.92
C SER A 16 -14.49 14.62 -32.80
N ILE A 17 -15.37 15.08 -31.92
CA ILE A 17 -15.00 15.77 -30.69
C ILE A 17 -14.52 14.69 -29.72
N PHE A 18 -13.20 14.61 -29.53
CA PHE A 18 -12.64 13.99 -28.34
C PHE A 18 -13.06 14.85 -27.14
N ILE A 19 -13.99 14.36 -26.34
CA ILE A 19 -14.20 14.89 -24.99
C ILE A 19 -13.05 14.34 -24.16
N SER A 20 -12.00 15.14 -24.01
CA SER A 20 -10.99 14.91 -22.98
C SER A 20 -11.71 14.96 -21.63
N ASN A 21 -11.73 13.84 -20.90
CA ASN A 21 -12.08 13.86 -19.48
C ASN A 21 -11.12 14.85 -18.81
N ALA A 22 -11.66 15.95 -18.28
CA ALA A 22 -10.87 16.85 -17.45
C ALA A 22 -10.39 16.06 -16.24
N ALA A 23 -9.08 15.90 -16.09
CA ALA A 23 -8.50 15.46 -14.84
C ALA A 23 -8.85 16.51 -13.77
N TYR A 24 -9.48 16.07 -12.68
CA TYR A 24 -9.90 16.90 -11.56
C TYR A 24 -8.68 17.37 -10.78
N ALA A 25 -8.07 18.46 -11.24
CA ALA A 25 -6.93 19.11 -10.63
C ALA A 25 -7.27 20.58 -10.44
N GLY A 26 -7.23 21.03 -9.19
CA GLY A 26 -7.34 22.45 -8.86
C GLY A 26 -6.25 23.27 -9.57
N THR A 27 -6.49 24.57 -9.68
CA THR A 27 -5.63 25.47 -10.45
C THR A 27 -4.80 26.36 -9.54
N TRP A 28 -3.50 26.45 -9.83
CA TRP A 28 -2.61 27.43 -9.23
C TRP A 28 -3.00 28.85 -9.65
N THR A 29 -3.16 29.74 -8.69
CA THR A 29 -3.43 31.16 -8.93
C THR A 29 -2.49 32.04 -8.14
N THR A 30 -2.20 33.23 -8.65
CA THR A 30 -1.43 34.26 -7.96
C THR A 30 -2.33 35.44 -7.64
N GLU A 31 -2.51 35.75 -6.35
CA GLU A 31 -3.22 36.94 -5.89
C GLU A 31 -2.25 37.85 -5.13
N SER A 32 -2.06 39.08 -5.59
CA SER A 32 -1.17 40.07 -4.94
C SER A 32 0.27 39.56 -4.69
N GLY A 33 0.81 38.76 -5.61
CA GLY A 33 2.14 38.18 -5.49
C GLY A 33 2.24 37.00 -4.51
N GLN A 34 1.12 36.41 -4.09
CA GLN A 34 1.07 35.22 -3.25
C GLN A 34 0.41 34.08 -4.01
N TRP A 35 1.02 32.91 -3.97
CA TRP A 35 0.46 31.71 -4.58
C TRP A 35 -0.69 31.17 -3.74
N LYS A 36 -1.74 30.71 -4.43
CA LYS A 36 -2.89 30.03 -3.87
C LYS A 36 -3.25 28.86 -4.77
N TYR A 37 -3.93 27.87 -4.21
CA TYR A 37 -4.45 26.75 -4.98
C TYR A 37 -5.97 26.75 -4.94
N ARG A 38 -6.60 26.98 -6.09
CA ARG A 38 -8.07 27.03 -6.21
C ARG A 38 -8.57 25.63 -6.52
N GLN A 39 -9.32 25.07 -5.60
CA GLN A 39 -9.96 23.76 -5.74
C GLN A 39 -11.16 23.85 -6.71
N ASP A 40 -11.62 22.69 -7.18
CA ASP A 40 -12.71 22.58 -8.15
C ASP A 40 -14.07 23.08 -7.60
N ASP A 41 -14.26 22.99 -6.27
CA ASP A 41 -15.40 23.56 -5.56
C ASP A 41 -15.36 25.10 -5.45
N GLY A 42 -14.33 25.72 -6.02
CA GLY A 42 -14.10 27.16 -6.03
C GLY A 42 -13.46 27.72 -4.76
N THR A 43 -13.19 26.87 -3.77
CA THR A 43 -12.50 27.25 -2.53
C THR A 43 -10.99 27.29 -2.71
N TYR A 44 -10.27 27.81 -1.71
CA TYR A 44 -8.81 27.81 -1.68
C TYR A 44 -8.30 26.77 -0.69
N ALA A 45 -7.22 26.07 -1.06
CA ALA A 45 -6.53 25.12 -0.22
C ALA A 45 -6.07 25.76 1.10
N LYS A 46 -6.13 24.98 2.19
CA LYS A 46 -5.64 25.35 3.52
C LYS A 46 -4.97 24.13 4.14
N GLY A 47 -3.84 24.32 4.81
CA GLY A 47 -2.98 23.23 5.27
C GLY A 47 -2.21 22.60 4.13
N TRP A 48 -1.82 21.33 4.29
CA TRP A 48 -1.06 20.58 3.30
C TRP A 48 -1.91 20.22 2.08
N LEU A 49 -1.35 20.44 0.89
CA LEU A 49 -1.92 20.01 -0.38
C LEU A 49 -0.79 19.48 -1.27
N GLN A 50 -1.05 18.34 -1.93
CA GLN A 50 -0.16 17.76 -2.91
C GLN A 50 -0.61 18.19 -4.32
N ASP A 51 0.33 18.62 -5.16
CA ASP A 51 0.04 18.92 -6.56
C ASP A 51 0.00 17.66 -7.43
N THR A 52 -0.31 17.84 -8.71
CA THR A 52 -0.38 16.76 -9.71
C THR A 52 0.96 16.08 -9.98
N ASP A 53 2.07 16.72 -9.61
CA ASP A 53 3.43 16.19 -9.76
C ASP A 53 3.92 15.50 -8.48
N GLY A 54 3.05 15.37 -7.46
CA GLY A 54 3.34 14.70 -6.20
C GLY A 54 4.10 15.55 -5.19
N ARG A 55 4.29 16.85 -5.43
CA ARG A 55 4.96 17.78 -4.51
C ARG A 55 3.98 18.31 -3.48
N TRP A 56 4.40 18.40 -2.23
CA TRP A 56 3.58 18.91 -1.13
C TRP A 56 3.79 20.40 -0.92
N TYR A 57 2.73 21.14 -0.60
CA TYR A 57 2.77 22.57 -0.31
C TYR A 57 1.88 22.85 0.90
N TYR A 58 2.24 23.85 1.70
CA TYR A 58 1.44 24.25 2.85
C TYR A 58 0.77 25.60 2.61
N PHE A 59 -0.53 25.69 2.87
CA PHE A 59 -1.32 26.91 2.75
C PHE A 59 -1.77 27.42 4.12
N ASP A 60 -1.62 28.72 4.38
CA ASP A 60 -2.05 29.35 5.63
C ASP A 60 -3.59 29.40 5.76
N ALA A 61 -4.09 29.91 6.88
CA ALA A 61 -5.53 30.03 7.13
C ALA A 61 -6.29 30.92 6.11
N ASN A 62 -5.57 31.79 5.39
CA ASN A 62 -6.05 32.66 4.33
C ASN A 62 -5.88 32.04 2.92
N GLY A 63 -5.40 30.80 2.85
CA GLY A 63 -5.14 30.05 1.63
C GLY A 63 -3.91 30.49 0.87
N ARG A 64 -2.95 31.16 1.51
CA ARG A 64 -1.68 31.59 0.92
C ARG A 64 -0.64 30.50 1.10
N MET A 65 0.02 30.12 0.01
CA MET A 65 1.13 29.18 0.04
C MET A 65 2.28 29.76 0.86
N LEU A 66 2.80 28.98 1.80
CA LEU A 66 4.06 29.27 2.47
C LEU A 66 5.22 28.92 1.54
N SER A 67 6.25 29.76 1.52
CA SER A 67 7.52 29.48 0.86
C SER A 67 8.69 30.04 1.65
N ASN A 68 9.83 29.38 1.53
CA ASN A 68 11.10 29.70 2.19
C ASN A 68 10.93 29.92 3.71
N THR A 69 10.18 29.03 4.37
CA THR A 69 9.81 29.17 5.79
C THR A 69 9.51 27.83 6.44
N ALA A 70 9.43 27.83 7.77
CA ALA A 70 8.85 26.75 8.54
C ALA A 70 7.32 26.83 8.53
N THR A 71 6.65 25.70 8.34
CA THR A 71 5.22 25.54 8.53
C THR A 71 4.88 25.55 10.04
N PRO A 72 3.63 25.87 10.44
CA PRO A 72 3.22 25.87 11.86
C PRO A 72 3.42 24.54 12.58
N ASP A 73 3.46 23.44 11.82
CA ASP A 73 3.70 22.07 12.30
C ASP A 73 5.18 21.63 12.21
N GLY A 74 6.10 22.54 11.89
CA GLY A 74 7.55 22.35 12.06
C GLY A 74 8.31 21.82 10.85
N TYR A 75 7.64 21.63 9.71
CA TYR A 75 8.29 21.22 8.46
C TYR A 75 8.81 22.43 7.68
N GLN A 76 9.75 22.22 6.76
CA GLN A 76 10.33 23.31 5.95
C GLN A 76 9.74 23.29 4.54
N VAL A 77 9.44 24.47 3.98
CA VAL A 77 9.05 24.65 2.58
C VAL A 77 10.06 25.53 1.86
N GLY A 78 10.44 25.16 0.64
CA GLY A 78 11.52 25.77 -0.14
C GLY A 78 11.10 27.10 -0.78
N GLU A 79 12.00 27.73 -1.53
CA GLU A 79 11.71 28.99 -2.24
C GLU A 79 10.52 28.89 -3.19
N ASP A 80 10.32 27.72 -3.79
CA ASP A 80 9.18 27.39 -4.65
C ASP A 80 7.92 26.95 -3.87
N GLY A 81 7.98 26.95 -2.54
CA GLY A 81 6.89 26.57 -1.64
C GLY A 81 6.68 25.07 -1.47
N ALA A 82 7.41 24.25 -2.22
CA ALA A 82 7.34 22.82 -2.07
C ALA A 82 7.96 22.43 -0.73
N TRP A 83 7.37 21.47 -0.04
CA TRP A 83 7.93 20.84 1.14
C TRP A 83 9.34 20.38 0.81
N VAL A 84 10.31 21.02 1.47
CA VAL A 84 11.69 20.57 1.46
C VAL A 84 11.86 19.71 2.69
N ASN A 85 12.16 18.45 2.44
CA ASN A 85 12.76 17.64 3.47
C ASN A 85 14.15 18.22 3.76
N HIS A 86 14.23 19.17 4.71
CA HIS A 86 15.50 19.74 5.13
C HIS A 86 16.18 18.81 6.13
N ASP A 87 16.56 17.64 5.63
CA ASP A 87 17.65 16.88 6.20
C ASP A 87 18.88 17.11 5.31
N PRO A 88 19.95 17.75 5.81
CA PRO A 88 21.21 17.91 5.08
C PRO A 88 21.92 16.58 4.74
N TYR A 89 21.31 15.42 5.07
CA TYR A 89 21.71 14.08 4.63
C TYR A 89 20.67 13.32 3.78
N ALA A 90 19.54 13.93 3.41
CA ALA A 90 18.60 13.32 2.46
C ALA A 90 18.97 13.70 1.00
N SER A 91 20.18 13.36 0.57
CA SER A 91 20.48 13.29 -0.86
C SER A 91 19.76 12.06 -1.44
N TYR A 92 19.17 12.19 -2.65
CA TYR A 92 18.89 11.02 -3.48
C TYR A 92 20.17 10.18 -3.55
N ASP A 93 20.12 8.99 -2.95
CA ASP A 93 21.22 8.05 -2.96
C ASP A 93 20.72 6.77 -3.60
N ALA A 94 21.31 6.45 -4.76
CA ALA A 94 21.04 5.23 -5.50
C ALA A 94 21.55 3.98 -4.75
N ASP A 95 22.41 4.17 -3.74
CA ASP A 95 23.08 3.16 -2.93
C ASP A 95 22.36 2.85 -1.61
N TYR A 96 21.06 3.17 -1.48
CA TYR A 96 20.20 2.60 -0.42
C TYR A 96 19.32 1.43 -0.91
N PRO A 97 19.87 0.33 -1.46
CA PRO A 97 19.09 -0.88 -1.60
C PRO A 97 18.75 -1.40 -0.18
N LEU A 98 17.54 -1.93 -0.03
CA LEU A 98 17.10 -2.64 1.17
C LEU A 98 18.01 -3.85 1.46
N LYS A 99 18.85 -4.26 0.50
CA LYS A 99 19.66 -5.48 0.50
C LYS A 99 20.39 -5.72 1.82
N ASP A 100 21.28 -4.80 2.20
CA ASP A 100 22.13 -4.98 3.38
C ASP A 100 21.35 -4.87 4.69
N TYR A 101 20.17 -4.27 4.63
CA TYR A 101 19.27 -4.15 5.76
C TYR A 101 18.37 -5.38 5.88
N ALA A 102 17.91 -5.96 4.77
CA ALA A 102 17.08 -7.15 4.75
C ALA A 102 17.75 -8.29 5.54
N ASP A 103 19.02 -8.54 5.23
CA ASP A 103 19.83 -9.53 5.95
C ASP A 103 19.94 -9.23 7.46
N LYS A 104 20.14 -7.95 7.83
CA LYS A 104 20.27 -7.52 9.24
C LYS A 104 18.95 -7.58 10.01
N ALA A 105 17.84 -7.31 9.33
CA ALA A 105 16.50 -7.27 9.90
C ALA A 105 15.82 -8.66 9.93
N GLY A 106 16.52 -9.72 9.52
CA GLY A 106 15.95 -11.06 9.43
C GLY A 106 14.91 -11.20 8.30
N LEU A 107 14.86 -10.23 7.38
CA LEU A 107 14.04 -10.30 6.18
C LEU A 107 14.74 -11.23 5.18
N GLN A 108 14.25 -12.46 5.10
CA GLN A 108 14.72 -13.45 4.15
C GLN A 108 13.76 -13.51 2.95
N TYR A 109 14.00 -14.44 2.02
CA TYR A 109 13.09 -14.75 0.93
C TYR A 109 13.09 -16.24 0.65
N VAL A 110 11.99 -16.74 0.08
CA VAL A 110 11.79 -18.14 -0.32
C VAL A 110 11.23 -18.22 -1.71
N ASP A 111 11.64 -19.25 -2.44
CA ASP A 111 10.98 -19.62 -3.68
C ASP A 111 9.79 -20.52 -3.36
N VAL A 112 8.65 -20.30 -4.01
CA VAL A 112 7.39 -21.01 -3.79
C VAL A 112 6.92 -21.54 -5.14
N ILE A 113 6.44 -22.79 -5.20
CA ILE A 113 5.68 -23.25 -6.38
C ILE A 113 4.27 -22.72 -6.27
N MET A 114 3.87 -21.92 -7.24
CA MET A 114 2.51 -21.38 -7.34
C MET A 114 1.60 -22.31 -8.13
N SER A 115 2.12 -22.91 -9.20
CA SER A 115 1.38 -23.81 -10.08
C SER A 115 2.34 -24.64 -10.94
N TYR A 116 1.79 -25.46 -11.83
CA TYR A 116 2.55 -26.12 -12.89
C TYR A 116 2.01 -25.67 -14.25
N ASN A 117 2.90 -25.39 -15.20
CA ASN A 117 2.51 -24.99 -16.53
C ASN A 117 1.97 -26.19 -17.34
N SER A 118 1.48 -25.96 -18.57
CA SER A 118 0.94 -27.03 -19.43
C SER A 118 1.94 -28.10 -19.85
N LYS A 119 3.24 -27.90 -19.60
CA LYS A 119 4.32 -28.85 -19.85
C LYS A 119 4.70 -29.66 -18.60
N GLY A 120 4.08 -29.37 -17.45
CA GLY A 120 4.40 -29.98 -16.17
C GLY A 120 5.58 -29.33 -15.44
N ASP A 121 6.11 -28.19 -15.93
CA ASP A 121 7.18 -27.48 -15.22
C ASP A 121 6.60 -26.63 -14.09
N PRO A 122 7.29 -26.53 -12.93
CA PRO A 122 6.86 -25.67 -11.84
C PRO A 122 6.93 -24.19 -12.23
N VAL A 123 5.85 -23.46 -11.92
CA VAL A 123 5.81 -21.99 -11.96
C VAL A 123 6.18 -21.48 -10.57
N MET A 124 7.39 -20.93 -10.47
CA MET A 124 7.94 -20.43 -9.21
C MET A 124 7.61 -18.94 -9.01
N GLU A 125 7.45 -18.55 -7.74
CA GLU A 125 7.41 -17.16 -7.30
C GLU A 125 8.32 -16.98 -6.10
N ARG A 126 9.13 -15.92 -6.11
CA ARG A 126 9.94 -15.56 -4.95
C ARG A 126 9.15 -14.65 -4.05
N ARG A 127 9.07 -14.97 -2.77
CA ARG A 127 8.38 -14.17 -1.77
C ARG A 127 9.35 -13.81 -0.66
N LEU A 128 9.22 -12.60 -0.12
CA LEU A 128 9.93 -12.20 1.10
C LEU A 128 9.45 -13.13 2.26
N ARG A 129 10.17 -13.22 3.38
CA ARG A 129 9.76 -13.88 4.64
C ARG A 129 10.42 -13.17 5.83
N GLN A 130 9.75 -13.11 6.99
CA GLN A 130 10.41 -12.70 8.23
C GLN A 130 10.67 -13.96 9.06
N ASP A 131 11.88 -14.12 9.56
CA ASP A 131 12.28 -15.30 10.30
C ASP A 131 11.44 -15.47 11.59
N TYR A 132 10.98 -16.70 11.83
CA TYR A 132 10.39 -17.20 13.07
C TYR A 132 8.89 -17.10 13.35
N ASN A 133 8.02 -16.46 12.55
CA ASN A 133 6.58 -16.53 12.86
C ASN A 133 5.61 -16.62 11.65
N TYR A 134 5.79 -15.92 10.53
CA TYR A 134 4.78 -15.97 9.46
C TYR A 134 5.26 -16.76 8.26
N GLY A 135 5.11 -18.07 8.40
CA GLY A 135 5.23 -19.01 7.30
C GLY A 135 4.14 -18.79 6.26
N LEU A 136 4.55 -18.40 5.05
CA LEU A 136 3.86 -18.50 3.76
C LEU A 136 2.33 -18.29 3.74
N TYR A 137 1.93 -17.27 2.97
CA TYR A 137 0.56 -16.79 2.64
C TYR A 137 0.05 -15.52 3.36
N ASN A 138 0.79 -14.90 4.28
CA ASN A 138 0.46 -13.59 4.88
C ASN A 138 1.57 -12.56 4.56
N TYR A 139 1.80 -12.29 3.27
CA TYR A 139 2.99 -11.57 2.86
C TYR A 139 2.82 -10.05 2.81
N PHE A 140 1.69 -9.56 2.31
CA PHE A 140 1.26 -8.18 2.55
C PHE A 140 -0.20 -8.04 2.99
N GLY A 141 -0.95 -9.13 3.11
CA GLY A 141 -2.33 -9.09 3.60
C GLY A 141 -2.72 -10.34 4.41
N LEU A 142 -3.96 -10.41 4.85
CA LEU A 142 -4.50 -11.48 5.69
C LEU A 142 -4.46 -12.84 5.01
N SER A 143 -3.74 -13.79 5.60
CA SER A 143 -3.77 -15.18 5.12
C SER A 143 -5.11 -15.86 5.44
N ASP A 144 -5.65 -16.60 4.47
CA ASP A 144 -6.79 -17.51 4.65
C ASP A 144 -6.65 -18.41 5.88
N ASN A 145 -5.43 -18.87 6.15
CA ASN A 145 -5.12 -19.71 7.29
C ASN A 145 -5.34 -18.99 8.62
N LEU A 146 -4.99 -17.70 8.70
CA LEU A 146 -5.26 -16.89 9.88
C LEU A 146 -6.76 -16.66 10.06
N CYS A 147 -7.50 -16.36 8.99
CA CYS A 147 -8.96 -16.29 9.03
C CYS A 147 -9.57 -17.58 9.55
N LYS A 148 -9.15 -18.71 8.98
CA LYS A 148 -9.61 -20.05 9.35
C LYS A 148 -9.28 -20.41 10.79
N ALA A 149 -8.09 -20.02 11.26
CA ALA A 149 -7.69 -20.21 12.64
C ALA A 149 -8.57 -19.44 13.62
N LEU A 150 -8.93 -18.19 13.28
CA LEU A 150 -9.69 -17.29 14.15
C LEU A 150 -11.21 -17.55 14.09
N TYR A 151 -11.74 -17.85 12.90
CA TYR A 151 -13.18 -17.79 12.64
C TYR A 151 -13.77 -19.04 11.98
N GLY A 152 -12.96 -20.05 11.65
CA GLY A 152 -13.40 -21.27 10.97
C GLY A 152 -13.60 -21.11 9.47
N GLU A 153 -14.49 -21.89 8.86
CA GLU A 153 -14.87 -21.69 7.46
C GLU A 153 -15.74 -20.43 7.35
N SER A 154 -15.10 -19.29 7.07
CA SER A 154 -15.77 -18.03 6.78
C SER A 154 -15.42 -17.56 5.37
N ASP A 155 -16.36 -16.84 4.74
CA ASP A 155 -16.20 -16.18 3.44
C ASP A 155 -15.30 -14.93 3.50
N GLN A 156 -14.41 -14.86 4.50
CA GLN A 156 -13.38 -13.83 4.53
C GLN A 156 -12.49 -14.01 3.30
N ILE A 157 -12.69 -13.14 2.31
CA ILE A 157 -11.94 -13.14 1.07
C ILE A 157 -10.49 -12.83 1.45
N GLY A 158 -9.64 -13.86 1.35
CA GLY A 158 -8.20 -13.71 1.43
C GLY A 158 -7.75 -12.56 0.54
N THR A 159 -6.87 -11.74 1.09
CA THR A 159 -6.60 -10.36 0.67
C THR A 159 -5.81 -10.25 -0.63
N GLY A 160 -6.40 -10.70 -1.74
CA GLY A 160 -6.11 -10.24 -3.10
C GLY A 160 -4.64 -9.95 -3.40
N GLU A 161 -3.71 -10.77 -2.90
CA GLU A 161 -2.31 -10.39 -2.83
C GLU A 161 -1.77 -10.30 -4.24
N MET A 162 -1.47 -9.08 -4.69
CA MET A 162 -0.78 -8.91 -5.95
C MET A 162 0.70 -9.13 -5.70
N ALA A 163 1.31 -10.03 -6.48
CA ALA A 163 2.74 -10.30 -6.44
C ALA A 163 3.59 -9.01 -6.51
N VAL A 164 3.05 -7.98 -7.18
CA VAL A 164 3.57 -6.60 -7.23
C VAL A 164 4.01 -6.07 -5.86
N ASP A 165 3.20 -6.25 -4.81
CA ASP A 165 3.41 -5.63 -3.51
C ASP A 165 4.72 -6.12 -2.87
N GLY A 166 4.94 -7.44 -2.86
CA GLY A 166 6.15 -8.02 -2.28
C GLY A 166 7.37 -7.97 -3.19
N ASP A 167 7.17 -8.11 -4.49
CA ASP A 167 8.25 -8.06 -5.44
C ASP A 167 8.92 -6.69 -5.48
N SER A 168 8.22 -5.61 -5.10
CA SER A 168 8.80 -4.28 -4.94
C SER A 168 9.90 -4.22 -3.87
N LEU A 169 9.73 -4.90 -2.72
CA LEU A 169 10.80 -4.97 -1.71
C LEU A 169 11.95 -5.85 -2.17
N LEU A 170 11.68 -6.93 -2.91
CA LEU A 170 12.71 -7.80 -3.47
C LEU A 170 13.57 -7.04 -4.50
N VAL A 171 12.94 -6.22 -5.35
CA VAL A 171 13.65 -5.30 -6.25
C VAL A 171 14.54 -4.34 -5.47
N LEU A 172 14.03 -3.71 -4.40
CA LEU A 172 14.84 -2.83 -3.54
C LEU A 172 15.95 -3.58 -2.82
N ALA A 173 15.74 -4.84 -2.48
CA ALA A 173 16.74 -5.70 -1.87
C ALA A 173 17.77 -6.24 -2.88
N GLY A 174 17.70 -5.85 -4.15
CA GLY A 174 18.59 -6.35 -5.20
C GLY A 174 18.48 -7.86 -5.42
N VAL A 175 17.33 -8.45 -5.07
CA VAL A 175 17.06 -9.88 -5.18
C VAL A 175 16.58 -10.17 -6.60
N PRO A 176 17.23 -11.08 -7.35
CA PRO A 176 16.76 -11.48 -8.67
C PRO A 176 15.36 -12.13 -8.59
N LEU A 177 14.49 -11.76 -9.52
CA LEU A 177 13.12 -12.27 -9.63
C LEU A 177 12.92 -13.08 -10.92
N TYR A 178 12.24 -14.22 -10.82
CA TYR A 178 11.81 -14.99 -11.99
C TYR A 178 10.87 -14.18 -12.90
N GLN A 179 10.06 -13.32 -12.29
CA GLN A 179 9.11 -12.42 -12.93
C GLN A 179 9.78 -11.41 -13.89
N GLU A 180 11.10 -11.22 -13.83
CA GLU A 180 11.82 -10.47 -14.87
C GLU A 180 11.67 -11.11 -16.25
N GLY A 181 11.68 -12.45 -16.31
CA GLY A 181 11.57 -13.20 -17.56
C GLY A 181 10.14 -13.48 -18.01
N VAL A 182 9.17 -13.50 -17.09
CA VAL A 182 7.80 -13.96 -17.38
C VAL A 182 6.69 -12.96 -17.04
N GLY A 183 6.97 -11.95 -16.24
CA GLY A 183 5.98 -10.93 -15.86
C GLY A 183 5.62 -10.04 -17.04
N SER A 184 4.36 -9.63 -17.12
CA SER A 184 3.88 -8.66 -18.12
C SER A 184 4.54 -7.30 -17.92
N ASP A 185 4.58 -6.49 -18.98
CA ASP A 185 5.12 -5.12 -18.90
C ASP A 185 4.37 -4.27 -17.87
N THR A 186 3.04 -4.41 -17.81
CA THR A 186 2.19 -3.73 -16.82
C THR A 186 2.58 -4.11 -15.39
N TYR A 187 2.74 -5.41 -15.12
CA TYR A 187 3.15 -5.89 -13.80
C TYR A 187 4.53 -5.32 -13.42
N LYS A 188 5.51 -5.35 -14.34
CA LYS A 188 6.86 -4.83 -14.10
C LYS A 188 6.84 -3.33 -13.83
N GLN A 189 6.05 -2.57 -14.57
CA GLN A 189 5.88 -1.14 -14.38
C GLN A 189 5.28 -0.83 -13.01
N GLN A 190 4.20 -1.53 -12.62
CA GLN A 190 3.55 -1.34 -11.33
C GLN A 190 4.49 -1.67 -10.16
N ARG A 191 5.16 -2.81 -10.21
CA ARG A 191 6.17 -3.25 -9.24
C ARG A 191 7.32 -2.25 -9.10
N ASN A 192 7.88 -1.80 -10.23
CA ASN A 192 8.99 -0.84 -10.21
C ASN A 192 8.54 0.54 -9.71
N ARG A 193 7.32 0.97 -10.04
CA ARG A 193 6.75 2.23 -9.54
C ARG A 193 6.51 2.18 -8.03
N LEU A 194 5.96 1.09 -7.52
CA LEU A 194 5.78 0.89 -6.08
C LEU A 194 7.12 0.83 -5.35
N ALA A 195 8.13 0.15 -5.91
CA ALA A 195 9.49 0.14 -5.38
C ALA A 195 10.12 1.54 -5.34
N LEU A 196 9.87 2.39 -6.33
CA LEU A 196 10.33 3.80 -6.32
C LEU A 196 9.69 4.59 -5.18
N VAL A 197 8.37 4.48 -4.99
CA VAL A 197 7.67 5.20 -3.90
C VAL A 197 8.18 4.76 -2.52
N ILE A 198 8.39 3.45 -2.30
CA ILE A 198 8.96 2.96 -1.03
C ILE A 198 10.36 3.52 -0.82
N ARG A 199 11.20 3.56 -1.86
CA ARG A 199 12.54 4.15 -1.78
C ARG A 199 12.50 5.64 -1.46
N GLU A 200 11.60 6.38 -2.10
CA GLU A 200 11.39 7.81 -1.83
C GLU A 200 10.98 8.04 -0.37
N TYR A 201 10.07 7.22 0.16
CA TYR A 201 9.71 7.22 1.57
C TYR A 201 10.89 6.90 2.49
N LEU A 202 11.67 5.87 2.20
CA LEU A 202 12.86 5.52 2.97
C LEU A 202 13.95 6.60 2.91
N ASN A 203 13.98 7.40 1.84
CA ASN A 203 14.86 8.55 1.70
C ASN A 203 14.27 9.84 2.31
N SER A 204 13.01 9.82 2.74
CA SER A 204 12.34 11.00 3.29
C SER A 204 12.67 11.25 4.76
N TYR A 205 13.38 10.34 5.45
CA TYR A 205 13.82 10.55 6.83
C TYR A 205 14.89 9.54 7.28
N GLN A 206 15.61 9.84 8.37
CA GLN A 206 16.66 8.99 8.96
C GLN A 206 16.11 7.78 9.74
N TRP A 207 15.30 6.96 9.09
CA TRP A 207 14.61 5.82 9.72
C TRP A 207 15.55 4.81 10.38
N ARG A 208 16.79 4.67 9.87
CA ARG A 208 17.80 3.77 10.43
C ARG A 208 18.27 4.18 11.83
N ASN A 209 18.14 5.47 12.16
CA ASN A 209 18.50 6.04 13.47
C ASN A 209 17.27 6.26 14.36
N ALA A 210 16.07 6.02 13.84
CA ALA A 210 14.82 6.20 14.57
C ALA A 210 14.48 4.96 15.42
N SER A 211 13.81 5.17 16.55
CA SER A 211 13.24 4.09 17.36
C SER A 211 12.23 3.25 16.55
N GLU A 212 11.89 2.05 17.04
CA GLU A 212 10.86 1.24 16.39
C GLU A 212 9.51 1.96 16.34
N LEU A 213 9.15 2.64 17.44
CA LEU A 213 7.89 3.37 17.54
C LEU A 213 7.84 4.60 16.64
N GLU A 214 8.97 5.30 16.46
CA GLU A 214 9.07 6.40 15.49
C GLU A 214 8.93 5.89 14.06
N ARG A 215 9.58 4.78 13.70
CA ARG A 215 9.40 4.15 12.38
C ARG A 215 7.94 3.76 12.14
N ALA A 216 7.30 3.13 13.13
CA ALA A 216 5.91 2.70 13.05
C ALA A 216 4.94 3.88 12.86
N ARG A 217 5.15 4.98 13.61
CA ARG A 217 4.35 6.21 13.51
C ARG A 217 4.59 6.96 12.21
N ASN A 218 5.83 7.02 11.72
CA ASN A 218 6.15 7.68 10.46
C ASN A 218 5.51 6.97 9.26
N ALA A 219 5.49 5.63 9.24
CA ALA A 219 4.76 4.88 8.21
C ALA A 219 3.26 5.21 8.23
N ALA A 220 2.67 5.27 9.43
CA ALA A 220 1.26 5.59 9.60
C ALA A 220 0.96 7.03 9.16
N PHE A 221 1.83 7.97 9.53
CA PHE A 221 1.67 9.38 9.17
C PHE A 221 1.79 9.60 7.66
N TYR A 222 2.74 8.92 7.01
CA TYR A 222 2.92 8.98 5.56
C TYR A 222 1.66 8.55 4.82
N ILE A 223 1.07 7.40 5.20
CA ILE A 223 -0.17 6.90 4.60
C ILE A 223 -1.36 7.79 4.95
N ALA A 224 -1.53 8.17 6.22
CA ALA A 224 -2.65 9.01 6.67
C ALA A 224 -2.66 10.39 6.00
N SER A 225 -1.49 10.89 5.62
CA SER A 225 -1.36 12.17 4.90
C SER A 225 -1.50 12.00 3.39
N GLY A 226 -1.15 10.84 2.84
CA GLY A 226 -1.03 10.62 1.41
C GLY A 226 -2.09 9.72 0.77
N CYS A 227 -3.01 9.11 1.52
CA CYS A 227 -4.02 8.21 0.97
C CYS A 227 -5.43 8.57 1.44
N THR A 228 -6.38 8.60 0.50
CA THR A 228 -7.80 8.77 0.79
C THR A 228 -8.52 7.42 0.82
N TYR A 229 -9.45 7.25 1.76
CA TYR A 229 -10.26 6.04 1.83
C TYR A 229 -11.27 5.96 0.66
N ASP A 230 -11.27 4.84 -0.09
CA ASP A 230 -12.18 4.63 -1.21
C ASP A 230 -13.57 4.16 -0.76
N LYS A 231 -14.39 5.11 -0.31
CA LYS A 231 -15.79 4.83 0.07
C LYS A 231 -16.62 4.29 -1.09
N ASP A 232 -16.37 4.75 -2.30
CA ASP A 232 -17.18 4.38 -3.47
C ASP A 232 -16.96 2.92 -3.82
N LEU A 233 -15.70 2.49 -3.89
CA LEU A 233 -15.36 1.09 -4.11
C LEU A 233 -15.87 0.22 -2.97
N TYR A 234 -15.69 0.64 -1.71
CA TYR A 234 -16.19 -0.10 -0.57
C TYR A 234 -17.71 -0.31 -0.62
N ASN A 235 -18.47 0.74 -0.97
CA ASN A 235 -19.93 0.63 -1.10
C ASN A 235 -20.33 -0.33 -2.23
N ARG A 236 -19.62 -0.33 -3.36
CA ARG A 236 -19.83 -1.29 -4.45
C ARG A 236 -19.52 -2.72 -4.04
N PHE A 237 -18.39 -2.92 -3.34
CA PHE A 237 -18.00 -4.22 -2.79
C PHE A 237 -19.08 -4.78 -1.85
N VAL A 238 -19.55 -3.98 -0.89
CA VAL A 238 -20.63 -4.37 0.04
C VAL A 238 -21.96 -4.60 -0.69
N ALA A 239 -22.20 -3.93 -1.83
CA ALA A 239 -23.36 -4.18 -2.68
C ALA A 239 -23.24 -5.47 -3.52
N GLY A 240 -22.14 -6.21 -3.42
CA GLY A 240 -21.90 -7.45 -4.15
C GLY A 240 -21.51 -7.24 -5.61
N GLU A 241 -21.05 -6.04 -5.97
CA GLU A 241 -20.54 -5.78 -7.32
C GLU A 241 -19.16 -6.45 -7.52
N ASP A 242 -18.87 -6.81 -8.77
CA ASP A 242 -17.53 -7.28 -9.13
C ASP A 242 -16.52 -6.12 -8.99
N THR A 243 -15.60 -6.29 -8.05
CA THR A 243 -14.52 -5.35 -7.73
C THR A 243 -13.14 -6.00 -7.91
N THR A 244 -13.11 -7.17 -8.57
CA THR A 244 -11.90 -7.97 -8.78
C THR A 244 -10.83 -7.17 -9.51
N GLY A 245 -9.62 -7.14 -8.95
CA GLY A 245 -8.46 -6.50 -9.57
C GLY A 245 -8.42 -4.98 -9.43
N ASP A 246 -9.32 -4.37 -8.65
CA ASP A 246 -9.22 -2.94 -8.35
C ASP A 246 -7.95 -2.67 -7.52
N PRO A 247 -7.10 -1.72 -7.93
CA PRO A 247 -5.84 -1.44 -7.23
C PRO A 247 -6.04 -0.93 -5.80
N SER A 248 -7.22 -0.45 -5.43
CA SER A 248 -7.52 0.04 -4.08
C SER A 248 -7.43 -1.03 -2.99
N PHE A 249 -7.44 -2.32 -3.35
CA PHE A 249 -7.17 -3.43 -2.45
C PHE A 249 -5.67 -3.69 -2.23
N THR A 250 -4.78 -2.96 -2.90
CA THR A 250 -3.33 -3.23 -2.92
C THR A 250 -2.52 -2.08 -2.35
N ALA A 251 -1.24 -2.33 -2.05
CA ALA A 251 -0.33 -1.25 -1.66
C ALA A 251 -0.11 -0.25 -2.81
N TYR A 252 -0.23 -0.69 -4.07
CA TYR A 252 -0.20 0.20 -5.23
C TYR A 252 -1.32 1.24 -5.18
N GLY A 253 -2.55 0.84 -4.86
CA GLY A 253 -3.68 1.77 -4.70
C GLY A 253 -3.39 2.83 -3.63
N CYS A 254 -2.88 2.40 -2.49
CA CYS A 254 -2.60 3.28 -1.37
C CYS A 254 -1.41 4.22 -1.63
N LEU A 255 -0.25 3.67 -1.99
CA LEU A 255 1.01 4.42 -2.06
C LEU A 255 1.23 5.11 -3.41
N VAL A 256 0.68 4.59 -4.51
CA VAL A 256 0.87 5.15 -5.85
C VAL A 256 -0.36 5.90 -6.34
N ASN A 257 -1.57 5.33 -6.17
CA ASN A 257 -2.80 5.99 -6.61
C ASN A 257 -3.41 6.92 -5.55
N HIS A 258 -2.87 6.93 -4.32
CA HIS A 258 -3.34 7.76 -3.20
C HIS A 258 -4.81 7.52 -2.83
N LYS A 259 -5.35 6.33 -3.16
CA LYS A 259 -6.74 5.95 -2.90
C LYS A 259 -6.86 4.44 -2.71
N ALA A 260 -7.37 4.02 -1.55
CA ALA A 260 -7.45 2.60 -1.19
C ALA A 260 -8.55 2.31 -0.17
N VAL A 261 -8.98 1.05 -0.09
CA VAL A 261 -9.84 0.52 0.99
C VAL A 261 -8.97 0.00 2.16
N CYS A 262 -9.62 -0.53 3.20
CA CYS A 262 -8.93 -1.00 4.42
C CYS A 262 -7.82 -2.00 4.15
N GLU A 263 -8.04 -2.91 3.21
CA GLU A 263 -7.04 -3.87 2.75
C GLU A 263 -5.81 -3.17 2.15
N GLY A 264 -5.97 -2.38 1.09
CA GLY A 264 -4.83 -1.74 0.42
C GLY A 264 -4.04 -0.80 1.33
N ILE A 265 -4.72 -0.12 2.26
CA ILE A 265 -4.10 0.71 3.31
C ILE A 265 -3.28 -0.16 4.28
N SER A 266 -3.83 -1.29 4.72
CA SER A 266 -3.14 -2.21 5.63
C SER A 266 -1.92 -2.86 4.98
N VAL A 267 -2.07 -3.29 3.72
CA VAL A 267 -1.01 -3.86 2.89
C VAL A 267 0.12 -2.85 2.70
N ALA A 268 -0.21 -1.60 2.37
CA ALA A 268 0.78 -0.52 2.28
C ALA A 268 1.50 -0.24 3.60
N TYR A 269 0.77 -0.21 4.71
CA TYR A 269 1.39 0.02 6.01
C TYR A 269 2.35 -1.12 6.38
N GLN A 270 1.93 -2.37 6.17
CA GLN A 270 2.79 -3.54 6.36
C GLN A 270 4.04 -3.46 5.48
N LEU A 271 3.89 -3.04 4.22
CA LEU A 271 4.99 -2.85 3.26
C LEU A 271 6.02 -1.83 3.76
N LEU A 272 5.56 -0.65 4.19
CA LEU A 272 6.45 0.38 4.74
C LEU A 272 7.10 -0.07 6.06
N ALA A 273 6.32 -0.64 6.99
CA ALA A 273 6.82 -1.11 8.27
C ALA A 273 7.89 -2.20 8.12
N ARG A 274 7.64 -3.21 7.28
CA ARG A 274 8.61 -4.28 6.99
C ARG A 274 9.83 -3.76 6.24
N SER A 275 9.68 -2.79 5.33
CA SER A 275 10.82 -2.15 4.66
C SER A 275 11.80 -1.48 5.64
N MET A 276 11.34 -1.18 6.85
CA MET A 276 12.12 -0.61 7.93
C MET A 276 12.37 -1.62 9.06
N GLY A 277 12.18 -2.92 8.81
CA GLY A 277 12.52 -4.01 9.72
C GLY A 277 11.61 -4.14 10.94
N LEU A 278 10.42 -3.53 10.90
CA LEU A 278 9.41 -3.74 11.94
C LEU A 278 8.68 -5.06 11.68
N ASN A 279 8.43 -5.80 12.76
CA ASN A 279 7.55 -6.96 12.72
C ASN A 279 6.09 -6.48 12.69
N CYS A 280 5.33 -6.97 11.72
CA CYS A 280 3.90 -6.68 11.63
C CYS A 280 3.16 -7.73 10.80
N PHE A 281 1.85 -7.82 11.04
CA PHE A 281 0.94 -8.69 10.31
C PHE A 281 -0.44 -8.04 10.17
N CYS A 282 -1.18 -8.42 9.13
CA CYS A 282 -2.55 -7.98 8.93
C CYS A 282 -3.49 -8.99 9.58
N ALA A 283 -4.48 -8.51 10.33
CA ALA A 283 -5.54 -9.31 10.90
C ALA A 283 -6.80 -8.47 11.12
N PRO A 284 -8.00 -9.06 10.99
CA PRO A 284 -9.21 -8.44 11.47
C PRO A 284 -9.24 -8.46 13.01
N ASP A 285 -10.23 -7.80 13.61
CA ASP A 285 -10.49 -7.93 15.04
C ASP A 285 -11.79 -8.70 15.32
N ASP A 286 -12.11 -8.89 16.61
CA ASP A 286 -13.28 -9.67 17.01
C ASP A 286 -14.60 -8.91 16.82
N GLU A 287 -14.54 -7.58 16.75
CA GLU A 287 -15.71 -6.70 16.66
C GLU A 287 -16.07 -6.40 15.20
N ASP A 288 -15.07 -6.37 14.33
CA ASP A 288 -15.19 -6.08 12.90
C ASP A 288 -14.34 -7.06 12.08
N LYS A 289 -14.98 -8.19 11.74
CA LYS A 289 -14.33 -9.25 10.97
C LYS A 289 -14.04 -8.78 9.54
N ASP A 290 -14.89 -7.93 8.96
CA ASP A 290 -14.79 -7.50 7.57
C ASP A 290 -13.81 -6.33 7.37
N HIS A 291 -13.27 -5.79 8.47
CA HIS A 291 -12.25 -4.75 8.44
C HIS A 291 -10.84 -5.30 8.63
N MET A 292 -9.88 -4.71 7.93
CA MET A 292 -8.46 -5.08 8.04
C MET A 292 -7.73 -4.11 8.96
N PHE A 293 -7.02 -4.66 9.95
CA PHE A 293 -6.08 -3.93 10.79
C PHE A 293 -4.65 -4.39 10.52
N VAL A 294 -3.67 -3.54 10.86
CA VAL A 294 -2.28 -3.97 10.99
C VAL A 294 -1.86 -3.97 12.44
N TYR A 295 -1.29 -5.08 12.89
CA TYR A 295 -0.64 -5.18 14.17
C TYR A 295 0.86 -5.01 13.95
N VAL A 296 1.46 -4.01 14.57
CA VAL A 296 2.89 -3.71 14.47
C VAL A 296 3.56 -3.78 15.82
N GLN A 297 4.71 -4.43 15.86
CA GLN A 297 5.56 -4.50 17.03
C GLN A 297 6.53 -3.32 17.02
N ALA A 298 6.59 -2.60 18.14
CA ALA A 298 7.56 -1.55 18.37
C ALA A 298 7.89 -1.43 19.87
N ASP A 299 9.17 -1.33 20.17
CA ASP A 299 9.72 -1.18 21.52
C ASP A 299 9.17 -2.25 22.50
N GLY A 300 9.07 -3.48 22.01
CA GLY A 300 8.56 -4.64 22.77
C GLY A 300 7.05 -4.72 22.94
N ASN A 301 6.27 -3.79 22.40
CA ASN A 301 4.81 -3.78 22.46
C ASN A 301 4.18 -3.88 21.08
N TRP A 302 2.95 -4.39 21.03
CA TRP A 302 2.13 -4.42 19.84
C TRP A 302 1.15 -3.27 19.83
N TYR A 303 0.91 -2.71 18.65
CA TYR A 303 -0.04 -1.64 18.41
C TYR A 303 -0.98 -2.02 17.28
N LYS A 304 -2.27 -1.70 17.42
CA LYS A 304 -3.29 -1.89 16.39
C LYS A 304 -3.41 -0.61 15.56
N VAL A 305 -3.06 -0.72 14.28
CA VAL A 305 -3.03 0.38 13.31
C VAL A 305 -4.24 0.29 12.41
N ASP A 306 -5.05 1.34 12.44
CA ASP A 306 -6.27 1.50 11.66
C ASP A 306 -6.28 2.89 11.03
N LEU A 307 -5.86 2.94 9.77
CA LEU A 307 -5.72 4.17 8.99
C LEU A 307 -6.89 4.38 8.02
N SER A 308 -7.94 3.57 8.14
CA SER A 308 -9.14 3.63 7.30
C SER A 308 -10.26 4.46 7.90
N VAL A 309 -9.98 5.17 9.00
CA VAL A 309 -10.92 6.07 9.66
C VAL A 309 -11.02 7.38 8.87
N THR A 310 -12.23 7.78 8.51
CA THR A 310 -12.45 9.03 7.78
C THR A 310 -12.80 10.21 8.70
N GLY A 311 -12.45 11.43 8.28
CA GLY A 311 -12.79 12.65 9.04
C GLY A 311 -11.82 13.01 10.17
N LEU A 312 -10.70 12.31 10.30
CA LEU A 312 -9.62 12.64 11.23
C LEU A 312 -8.44 13.30 10.48
N ALA A 313 -7.82 14.29 11.12
CA ALA A 313 -6.53 14.79 10.67
C ALA A 313 -5.44 13.70 10.82
N PRO A 314 -4.42 13.66 9.95
CA PRO A 314 -3.40 12.60 9.97
C PRO A 314 -2.74 12.39 11.34
N GLN A 315 -2.41 13.48 12.06
CA GLN A 315 -1.79 13.39 13.39
C GLN A 315 -2.75 12.78 14.43
N ALA A 316 -4.04 13.05 14.33
CA ALA A 316 -5.06 12.49 15.22
C ALA A 316 -5.25 10.99 14.94
N MET A 317 -5.23 10.61 13.66
CA MET A 317 -5.29 9.21 13.23
C MET A 317 -4.08 8.41 13.73
N VAL A 318 -2.86 8.93 13.55
CA VAL A 318 -1.64 8.30 14.07
C VAL A 318 -1.71 8.21 15.59
N ARG A 319 -2.08 9.29 16.29
CA ARG A 319 -2.22 9.25 17.75
C ARG A 319 -3.16 8.14 18.20
N ARG A 320 -4.32 7.99 17.55
CA ARG A 320 -5.28 6.92 17.84
C ARG A 320 -4.63 5.53 17.72
N CYS A 321 -3.86 5.27 16.66
CA CYS A 321 -3.22 3.97 16.42
C CYS A 321 -2.15 3.58 17.46
N PHE A 322 -1.51 4.56 18.10
CA PHE A 322 -0.37 4.34 19.00
C PHE A 322 -0.63 4.87 20.43
N THR A 323 -1.91 4.98 20.83
CA THR A 323 -2.31 5.34 22.20
C THR A 323 -2.32 4.11 23.09
N ASP A 324 -3.02 3.06 22.65
CA ASP A 324 -3.21 1.83 23.42
C ASP A 324 -2.39 0.68 22.84
N MET A 325 -1.99 -0.24 23.73
CA MET A 325 -1.26 -1.46 23.34
C MET A 325 -2.24 -2.59 23.02
N ALA A 326 -1.92 -3.37 21.99
CA ALA A 326 -2.70 -4.51 21.52
C ALA A 326 -2.10 -5.87 21.93
N ASN A 327 -1.21 -5.90 22.94
CA ASN A 327 -0.46 -7.10 23.33
C ASN A 327 -1.35 -8.33 23.59
N GLN A 328 -2.45 -8.17 24.34
CA GLN A 328 -3.38 -9.26 24.66
C GLN A 328 -4.13 -9.76 23.42
N GLU A 329 -4.49 -8.85 22.51
CA GLU A 329 -5.17 -9.16 21.26
C GLU A 329 -4.22 -9.95 20.34
N VAL A 330 -2.97 -9.52 20.21
CA VAL A 330 -1.95 -10.25 19.44
C VAL A 330 -1.64 -11.62 20.04
N GLU A 331 -1.50 -11.74 21.37
CA GLU A 331 -1.27 -13.03 22.03
C GLU A 331 -2.39 -14.03 21.70
N ARG A 332 -3.65 -13.58 21.77
CA ARG A 332 -4.81 -14.39 21.38
C ARG A 332 -4.77 -14.78 19.90
N ILE A 333 -4.50 -13.83 19.01
CA ILE A 333 -4.42 -14.08 17.56
C ILE A 333 -3.34 -15.12 17.25
N MET A 334 -2.14 -14.97 17.82
CA MET A 334 -1.05 -15.91 17.62
C MET A 334 -1.36 -17.28 18.21
N LYS A 335 -1.96 -17.33 19.39
CA LYS A 335 -2.37 -18.60 20.00
C LYS A 335 -3.37 -19.34 19.12
N ALA A 336 -4.31 -18.64 18.47
CA ALA A 336 -5.22 -19.26 17.52
C ALA A 336 -4.47 -19.76 16.28
N TYR A 337 -3.55 -18.94 15.75
CA TYR A 337 -2.82 -19.24 14.52
C TYR A 337 -1.85 -20.41 14.63
N TYR A 338 -1.22 -20.64 15.78
CA TYR A 338 -0.30 -21.78 16.00
C TYR A 338 -0.96 -22.96 16.74
N ASN A 339 -2.28 -22.95 16.90
CA ASN A 339 -2.96 -24.07 17.53
C ASN A 339 -3.04 -25.26 16.56
N GLU A 340 -2.10 -26.21 16.67
CA GLU A 340 -2.10 -27.43 15.85
C GLU A 340 -3.35 -28.31 16.04
N GLU A 341 -4.06 -28.16 17.17
CA GLU A 341 -5.33 -28.85 17.42
C GLU A 341 -6.51 -28.21 16.69
N ASN A 342 -6.34 -26.99 16.16
CA ASN A 342 -7.41 -26.28 15.46
C ASN A 342 -7.76 -27.02 14.15
N PRO A 343 -8.98 -27.56 14.01
CA PRO A 343 -9.33 -28.44 12.90
C PRO A 343 -9.27 -27.74 11.53
N HIS A 344 -9.34 -26.41 11.48
CA HIS A 344 -9.32 -25.62 10.26
C HIS A 344 -7.90 -25.38 9.72
N ILE A 345 -6.88 -25.46 10.59
CA ILE A 345 -5.47 -25.24 10.24
C ILE A 345 -4.54 -26.39 10.63
N LYS A 346 -5.07 -27.51 11.16
CA LYS A 346 -4.34 -28.74 11.50
C LYS A 346 -3.44 -29.27 10.39
N HIS A 347 -3.68 -28.82 9.16
CA HIS A 347 -2.93 -29.25 8.00
C HIS A 347 -1.63 -28.47 7.78
N ILE A 348 -1.43 -27.32 8.42
CA ILE A 348 -0.25 -26.46 8.24
C ILE A 348 0.98 -27.08 8.92
N GLN A 349 2.07 -27.28 8.17
CA GLN A 349 3.42 -27.56 8.69
C GLN A 349 4.28 -26.29 8.71
N TYR A 350 4.44 -25.69 9.88
CA TYR A 350 5.25 -24.48 10.09
C TYR A 350 6.75 -24.71 9.78
N ASP A 351 7.24 -25.94 9.90
CA ASP A 351 8.66 -26.31 9.70
C ASP A 351 9.06 -26.50 8.21
N SER A 352 8.09 -26.70 7.32
CA SER A 352 8.30 -27.04 5.90
C SER A 352 8.75 -25.88 5.00
N LEU A 353 9.21 -24.79 5.63
CA LEU A 353 9.52 -23.52 4.99
C LEU A 353 11.00 -23.16 5.11
N ALA A 354 11.88 -24.11 5.44
CA ALA A 354 13.32 -23.87 5.54
C ALA A 354 13.98 -23.67 4.15
N PRO A 355 15.08 -22.90 4.04
CA PRO A 355 15.80 -22.71 2.79
C PRO A 355 16.18 -24.05 2.13
N GLY A 356 15.80 -24.23 0.86
CA GLY A 356 16.11 -25.45 0.08
C GLY A 356 15.18 -26.64 0.29
N ALA A 357 14.19 -26.54 1.18
CA ALA A 357 13.15 -27.55 1.36
C ALA A 357 11.78 -26.86 1.43
N VAL A 358 11.17 -26.69 0.26
CA VAL A 358 9.76 -26.33 0.14
C VAL A 358 9.06 -27.66 -0.14
N TYR A 359 8.09 -28.09 0.67
CA TYR A 359 6.85 -28.83 0.29
C TYR A 359 6.18 -29.62 1.43
N GLN A 360 4.85 -29.61 1.31
CA GLN A 360 3.75 -30.32 1.99
C GLN A 360 3.45 -30.01 3.45
N LEU A 361 2.52 -29.06 3.62
CA LEU A 361 1.58 -29.00 4.76
C LEU A 361 0.74 -30.31 4.79
N LYS A 362 0.72 -31.00 5.94
CA LYS A 362 0.16 -32.35 6.17
C LYS A 362 -1.38 -32.33 6.15
N GLY A 363 -2.02 -32.73 5.05
CA GLY A 363 -3.40 -33.24 5.13
C GLY A 363 -4.54 -32.32 4.67
N GLY A 364 -4.28 -31.52 3.65
CA GLY A 364 -5.21 -31.27 2.52
C GLY A 364 -6.53 -30.54 2.78
N TRP A 365 -6.70 -29.40 2.09
CA TRP A 365 -7.85 -29.17 1.21
C TRP A 365 -7.36 -28.54 -0.12
N GLN A 366 -7.27 -29.41 -1.13
CA GLN A 366 -7.04 -29.21 -2.58
C GLN A 366 -5.70 -28.59 -3.07
N TYR A 367 -4.75 -29.49 -3.32
CA TYR A 367 -3.72 -29.40 -4.36
C TYR A 367 -4.29 -29.86 -5.70
N ARG A 368 -3.84 -29.27 -6.82
CA ARG A 368 -4.02 -29.90 -8.15
C ARG A 368 -2.89 -30.90 -8.38
N GLU A 369 -3.29 -32.15 -8.58
CA GLU A 369 -2.46 -33.33 -8.84
C GLU A 369 -1.80 -33.24 -10.26
N TYR A 370 -0.77 -34.00 -10.65
CA TYR A 370 -0.65 -35.48 -10.61
C TYR A 370 0.74 -35.94 -11.14
N GLN A 371 1.03 -37.22 -10.86
CA GLN A 371 1.87 -38.23 -11.56
C GLN A 371 2.93 -37.82 -12.58
#